data_AF-A0A183F0C4-F1
#
_entry.id   AF-A0A183F0C4-F1
#
_cell.length_a   1.000
_cell.length_b   1.000
_cell.length_c   1.000
_cell.angle_alpha   90.00
_cell.angle_beta   90.00
_cell.angle_gamma   90.00
#
_symmetry.space_group_name_H-M   'P 1'
#
loop_
_entity.id
_entity.type
_entity.pdbx_description
1 polymer ?
#
loop_
_entity_poly.entity_id
_entity_poly.type
_entity_poly.pdbx_seq_one_letter_code
_entity_poly.pdbx_strand_id
1 'polypeptide(L)'
;LRLRIPLVGDERHSVLSIVCDMLESRSVNEVVKGNIIDGALSLLSLDDEQETPDLMLHEGIFAEIKRISGVKMGTAMVLGELPKLLKFILNSLPAENENRKLNMKHLEVLDRVSEFVEDATIGSRFVSILLTFLESGAVRSDEAIQSLLLTVSRMLATVANSEQFLKYLHQFFN
;
A
#
# COMPACT_ATOMS: atom_id res chain seq x y z
N LEU A 1 23.34 -4.00 -41.66
CA LEU A 1 22.47 -4.77 -40.73
C LEU A 1 21.74 -3.80 -39.82
N ARG A 2 20.42 -3.63 -39.99
CA ARG A 2 19.58 -2.90 -39.03
C ARG A 2 19.11 -3.92 -37.99
N LEU A 3 19.60 -3.80 -36.76
CA LEU A 3 19.08 -4.57 -35.63
C LEU A 3 17.63 -4.13 -35.39
N ARG A 4 16.67 -4.95 -35.81
CA ARG A 4 15.30 -4.87 -35.31
C ARG A 4 15.34 -5.45 -33.90
N ILE A 5 15.31 -4.55 -32.92
CA ILE A 5 15.00 -4.94 -31.53
C ILE A 5 13.54 -5.42 -31.56
N PRO A 6 13.24 -6.65 -31.15
CA PRO A 6 11.85 -7.07 -31.01
C PRO A 6 11.20 -6.19 -29.94
N LEU A 7 10.09 -5.54 -30.28
CA LEU A 7 9.16 -5.03 -29.26
C LEU A 7 8.54 -6.26 -28.60
N VAL A 8 9.22 -6.76 -27.58
CA VAL A 8 8.76 -7.84 -26.72
C VAL A 8 7.64 -7.28 -25.86
N GLY A 9 6.43 -7.82 -26.02
CA GLY A 9 5.35 -7.74 -25.03
C GLY A 9 4.63 -6.40 -24.98
N ASP A 10 3.31 -6.47 -25.07
CA ASP A 10 2.37 -5.39 -24.80
C ASP A 10 2.26 -5.09 -23.29
N GLU A 11 3.39 -5.03 -22.59
CA GLU A 11 3.47 -4.63 -21.18
C GLU A 11 4.23 -3.30 -21.13
N ARG A 12 3.51 -2.20 -21.34
CA ARG A 12 4.05 -0.86 -21.09
C ARG A 12 4.26 -0.71 -19.57
N HIS A 13 5.43 -1.09 -19.08
CA HIS A 13 5.81 -0.82 -17.70
C HIS A 13 6.01 0.68 -17.53
N SER A 14 5.21 1.31 -16.67
CA SER A 14 5.47 2.67 -16.23
C SER A 14 6.76 2.72 -15.40
N VAL A 15 7.37 3.90 -15.28
CA VAL A 15 8.51 4.08 -14.35
C VAL A 15 8.12 3.66 -12.94
N LEU A 16 6.90 3.97 -12.51
CA LEU A 16 6.39 3.59 -11.20
C LEU A 16 6.29 2.06 -11.05
N SER A 17 5.81 1.34 -12.06
CA SER A 17 5.79 -0.13 -12.08
C SER A 17 7.19 -0.70 -11.85
N ILE A 18 8.19 -0.23 -12.61
CA ILE A 18 9.57 -0.70 -12.50
C ILE A 18 10.12 -0.45 -11.10
N VAL A 19 9.88 0.75 -10.56
CA VAL A 19 10.31 1.12 -9.21
C VAL A 19 9.61 0.27 -8.15
N CYS A 20 8.33 -0.03 -8.30
CA CYS A 20 7.62 -0.93 -7.39
C CYS A 20 8.10 -2.39 -7.51
N ASP A 21 8.48 -2.85 -8.70
CA ASP A 21 9.08 -4.18 -8.89
C ASP A 21 10.40 -4.34 -8.11
N MET A 22 11.14 -3.25 -7.89
CA MET A 22 12.36 -3.25 -7.09
C MET A 22 12.12 -3.61 -5.61
N LEU A 23 10.90 -3.44 -5.09
CA LEU A 23 10.56 -3.82 -3.70
C LEU A 23 10.70 -5.32 -3.45
N GLU A 24 10.42 -6.14 -4.47
CA GLU A 24 10.53 -7.59 -4.40
C GLU A 24 11.95 -8.09 -4.70
N SER A 25 12.82 -7.23 -5.22
CA SER A 25 14.17 -7.60 -5.61
C SER A 25 15.06 -7.86 -4.39
N ARG A 26 15.76 -8.99 -4.41
CA ARG A 26 16.77 -9.34 -3.39
C ARG A 26 18.09 -8.58 -3.56
N SER A 27 18.34 -8.00 -4.74
CA SER A 27 19.56 -7.21 -5.00
C SER A 27 19.43 -5.76 -4.53
N VAL A 28 18.21 -5.32 -4.20
CA VAL A 28 17.91 -3.97 -3.73
C VAL A 28 17.94 -3.97 -2.20
N ASN A 29 18.71 -3.05 -1.62
CA ASN A 29 18.85 -2.95 -0.17
C ASN A 29 17.63 -2.27 0.49
N GLU A 30 17.52 -2.42 1.81
CA GLU A 30 16.39 -1.89 2.58
C GLU A 30 16.31 -0.36 2.58
N VAL A 31 17.43 0.35 2.38
CA VAL A 31 17.43 1.82 2.25
C VAL A 31 16.71 2.25 0.98
N VAL A 32 17.01 1.62 -0.15
CA VAL A 32 16.36 1.91 -1.42
C VAL A 32 14.87 1.53 -1.37
N LYS A 33 14.52 0.39 -0.76
CA LYS A 33 13.11 0.02 -0.54
C LYS A 33 12.38 1.04 0.34
N GLY A 34 13.02 1.53 1.39
CA GLY A 34 12.50 2.62 2.21
C GLY A 34 12.23 3.89 1.40
N ASN A 35 13.15 4.28 0.51
CA ASN A 35 12.96 5.44 -0.36
C ASN A 35 11.81 5.25 -1.36
N ILE A 36 11.57 4.02 -1.83
CA ILE A 36 10.43 3.71 -2.69
C ILE A 36 9.12 3.92 -1.93
N ILE A 37 9.04 3.48 -0.66
CA ILE A 37 7.89 3.73 0.22
C ILE A 37 7.70 5.23 0.47
N ASP A 38 8.77 5.98 0.69
CA ASP A 38 8.71 7.44 0.85
C ASP A 38 8.20 8.14 -0.42
N GLY A 39 8.60 7.64 -1.60
CA GLY A 39 8.07 8.08 -2.88
C GLY A 39 6.57 7.81 -3.02
N ALA A 40 6.11 6.61 -2.64
CA ALA A 40 4.69 6.25 -2.64
C ALA A 40 3.89 7.15 -1.68
N LEU A 41 4.38 7.40 -0.47
CA LEU A 41 3.75 8.32 0.49
C LEU A 41 3.68 9.75 -0.04
N SER A 42 4.74 10.21 -0.71
CA SER A 42 4.76 11.52 -1.36
C SER A 42 3.67 11.60 -2.43
N LEU A 43 3.55 10.61 -3.31
CA LEU A 43 2.47 10.53 -4.32
C LEU A 43 1.08 10.53 -3.68
N LEU A 44 0.88 9.76 -2.61
CA LEU A 44 -0.39 9.72 -1.86
C LEU A 44 -0.72 11.06 -1.18
N SER A 45 0.26 11.95 -1.01
CA SER A 45 0.10 13.27 -0.40
C SER A 45 0.04 14.39 -1.43
N LEU A 46 0.25 14.10 -2.72
CA LEU A 46 0.15 15.11 -3.77
C LEU A 46 -1.29 15.57 -3.90
N ASP A 47 -1.46 16.89 -3.83
CA ASP A 47 -2.70 17.54 -4.23
C ASP A 47 -2.72 17.71 -5.75
N ASP A 48 -3.91 17.55 -6.33
CA ASP A 48 -4.10 17.89 -7.73
C ASP A 48 -4.06 19.42 -7.85
N GLU A 49 -3.08 19.95 -8.59
CA GLU A 49 -3.12 21.35 -9.02
C GLU A 49 -4.40 21.56 -9.85
N GLN A 50 -5.13 22.65 -9.56
CA GLN A 50 -6.44 22.96 -10.17
C GLN A 50 -6.52 22.60 -11.65
N GLU A 51 -7.58 21.85 -12.00
CA GLU A 51 -8.02 21.44 -13.33
C GLU A 51 -7.10 21.90 -14.47
N THR A 52 -6.02 21.17 -14.71
CA THR A 52 -5.44 21.18 -16.06
C THR A 52 -6.40 20.38 -16.95
N PRO A 53 -7.03 21.01 -17.95
CA PRO A 53 -7.91 20.31 -18.87
C PRO A 53 -7.07 19.34 -19.68
N ASP A 54 -7.41 18.05 -19.62
CA ASP A 54 -7.05 17.01 -20.60
C ASP A 54 -5.57 16.81 -20.99
N LEU A 55 -4.61 17.35 -20.23
CA LEU A 55 -3.19 17.19 -20.54
C LEU A 55 -2.52 16.18 -19.63
N MET A 56 -2.68 14.89 -19.88
CA MET A 56 -1.66 13.88 -19.50
C MET A 56 -1.65 12.69 -20.48
N LEU A 57 -1.79 12.96 -21.79
CA LEU A 57 -1.21 12.08 -22.82
C LEU A 57 0.25 12.51 -23.03
N HIS A 58 1.14 12.08 -22.14
CA HIS A 58 2.54 11.88 -22.53
C HIS A 58 2.72 10.37 -22.67
N GLU A 59 2.39 9.89 -23.87
CA GLU A 59 2.65 8.53 -24.33
C GLU A 59 4.14 8.20 -24.12
N GLY A 60 4.49 7.62 -22.96
CA GLY A 60 5.84 7.14 -22.70
C GLY A 60 6.34 7.23 -21.27
N ILE A 61 5.84 8.15 -20.43
CA ILE A 61 6.32 8.29 -19.04
C ILE A 61 5.37 7.65 -18.05
N PHE A 62 4.08 7.89 -18.24
CA PHE A 62 3.01 7.27 -17.49
C PHE A 62 2.29 6.32 -18.43
N ALA A 63 2.30 5.01 -18.13
CA ALA A 63 1.32 4.11 -18.73
C ALA A 63 -0.08 4.68 -18.47
N GLU A 64 -1.09 4.33 -19.28
CA GLU A 64 -2.45 4.86 -19.12
C GLU A 64 -2.92 4.75 -17.65
N ILE A 65 -2.91 5.86 -16.91
CA ILE A 65 -3.38 5.89 -15.53
C ILE A 65 -4.90 5.94 -15.60
N LYS A 66 -5.55 4.90 -15.06
CA LYS A 66 -7.00 4.89 -14.94
C LYS A 66 -7.42 5.98 -13.95
N ARG A 67 -8.02 7.06 -14.46
CA ARG A 67 -8.57 8.12 -13.60
C ARG A 67 -9.77 7.57 -12.83
N ILE A 68 -9.72 7.66 -11.50
CA ILE A 68 -10.80 7.26 -10.61
C ILE A 68 -11.50 8.54 -10.14
N SER A 69 -12.82 8.62 -10.30
CA SER A 69 -13.59 9.80 -9.92
C SER A 69 -13.46 10.05 -8.40
N GLY A 70 -13.17 11.29 -8.01
CA GLY A 70 -13.00 11.69 -6.61
C GLY A 70 -11.66 11.31 -5.98
N VAL A 71 -10.74 10.69 -6.74
CA VAL A 71 -9.41 10.29 -6.27
C VAL A 71 -8.35 11.18 -6.92
N LYS A 72 -7.40 11.66 -6.11
CA LYS A 72 -6.28 12.49 -6.57
C LYS A 72 -5.39 11.71 -7.53
N MET A 73 -4.75 12.39 -8.48
CA MET A 73 -3.89 11.76 -9.49
C MET A 73 -2.75 10.95 -8.84
N GLY A 74 -2.08 11.52 -7.83
CA GLY A 74 -1.02 10.83 -7.10
C GLY A 74 -1.49 9.55 -6.43
N THR A 75 -2.70 9.56 -5.85
CA THR A 75 -3.34 8.35 -5.33
C THR A 75 -3.66 7.35 -6.42
N ALA A 76 -4.26 7.78 -7.54
CA ALA A 76 -4.60 6.91 -8.67
C ALA A 76 -3.36 6.19 -9.25
N MET A 77 -2.21 6.87 -9.32
CA MET A 77 -0.93 6.27 -9.71
C MET A 77 -0.52 5.14 -8.76
N VAL A 78 -0.58 5.38 -7.45
CA VAL A 78 -0.21 4.40 -6.43
C VAL A 78 -1.18 3.21 -6.43
N LEU A 79 -2.47 3.44 -6.68
CA LEU A 79 -3.47 2.38 -6.77
C LEU A 79 -3.19 1.39 -7.90
N GLY A 80 -2.60 1.84 -9.01
CA GLY A 80 -2.15 0.94 -10.10
C GLY A 80 -1.09 -0.07 -9.65
N GLU A 81 -0.27 0.27 -8.66
CA GLU A 81 0.80 -0.59 -8.12
C GLU A 81 0.48 -1.15 -6.73
N LEU A 82 -0.75 -0.94 -6.23
CA LEU A 82 -1.16 -1.31 -4.89
C LEU A 82 -0.89 -2.79 -4.56
N PRO A 83 -1.14 -3.78 -5.44
CA PRO A 83 -0.83 -5.18 -5.13
C PRO A 83 0.64 -5.43 -4.76
N LYS A 84 1.58 -4.76 -5.44
CA LYS A 84 3.02 -4.89 -5.19
C LYS A 84 3.40 -4.25 -3.85
N LEU A 85 2.86 -3.07 -3.55
CA LEU A 85 3.06 -2.39 -2.28
C LEU A 85 2.51 -3.20 -1.11
N LEU A 86 1.27 -3.69 -1.21
CA LEU A 86 0.65 -4.52 -0.17
C LEU A 86 1.46 -5.80 0.06
N LYS A 87 1.88 -6.49 -1.01
CA LYS A 87 2.71 -7.69 -0.90
C LYS A 87 4.05 -7.40 -0.23
N PHE A 88 4.72 -6.31 -0.61
CA PHE A 88 5.96 -5.88 0.04
C PHE A 88 5.74 -5.62 1.54
N ILE A 89 4.77 -4.78 1.89
CA ILE A 89 4.48 -4.42 3.28
C ILE A 89 4.19 -5.69 4.08
N LEU A 90 3.33 -6.57 3.57
CA LEU A 90 2.96 -7.82 4.23
C LEU A 90 4.16 -8.73 4.48
N ASN A 91 5.10 -8.80 3.53
CA ASN A 91 6.34 -9.57 3.67
C ASN A 91 7.36 -8.90 4.60
N SER A 92 7.27 -7.58 4.79
CA SER A 92 8.09 -6.84 5.74
C SER A 92 7.51 -6.85 7.16
N LEU A 93 6.25 -7.28 7.33
CA LEU A 93 5.66 -7.42 8.65
C LEU A 93 6.33 -8.60 9.40
N PRO A 94 6.59 -8.43 10.70
CA PRO A 94 7.12 -9.49 11.56
C PRO A 94 6.28 -10.77 11.47
N ALA A 95 6.94 -11.92 11.38
CA ALA A 95 6.25 -13.21 11.51
C ALA A 95 5.64 -13.36 12.91
N GLU A 96 4.61 -14.21 13.03
CA GLU A 96 4.08 -14.62 14.33
C GLU A 96 5.26 -15.09 15.20
N ASN A 97 5.49 -14.43 16.34
CA ASN A 97 6.59 -14.62 17.32
C ASN A 97 7.88 -13.80 17.12
N GLU A 98 7.99 -12.94 16.12
CA GLU A 98 9.08 -11.96 16.06
C GLU A 98 8.75 -10.68 16.85
N ASN A 99 9.52 -10.39 17.89
CA ASN A 99 9.46 -9.12 18.64
C ASN A 99 10.07 -7.97 17.83
N ARG A 100 9.44 -7.60 16.72
CA ARG A 100 9.81 -6.45 15.91
C ARG A 100 8.71 -5.40 15.96
N LYS A 101 9.12 -4.13 15.96
CA LYS A 101 8.19 -3.00 15.93
C LYS A 101 7.52 -2.90 14.57
N LEU A 102 6.26 -2.53 14.57
CA LEU A 102 5.54 -2.13 13.36
C LEU A 102 6.27 -0.93 12.73
N ASN A 103 6.56 -1.02 11.44
CA ASN A 103 7.13 0.10 10.70
C ASN A 103 6.03 1.16 10.48
N MET A 104 6.18 2.32 11.09
CA MET A 104 5.16 3.38 11.03
C MET A 104 4.92 3.90 9.61
N LYS A 105 5.93 3.89 8.73
CA LYS A 105 5.72 4.27 7.32
C LYS A 105 4.84 3.26 6.59
N HIS A 106 4.97 1.98 6.92
CA HIS A 106 4.11 0.95 6.34
C HIS A 106 2.68 1.13 6.84
N LEU A 107 2.50 1.42 8.14
CA LEU A 107 1.18 1.72 8.68
C LEU A 107 0.56 2.96 8.01
N GLU A 108 1.33 4.02 7.79
CA GLU A 108 0.86 5.23 7.11
C GLU A 108 0.41 4.94 5.66
N VAL A 109 1.16 4.12 4.91
CA VAL A 109 0.74 3.66 3.59
C VAL A 109 -0.59 2.91 3.70
N LEU A 110 -0.69 1.94 4.61
CA LEU A 110 -1.91 1.14 4.80
C LEU A 110 -3.11 2.01 5.16
N ASP A 111 -2.95 2.98 6.06
CA ASP A 111 -4.02 3.92 6.45
C ASP A 111 -4.55 4.68 5.24
N ARG A 112 -3.65 5.22 4.40
CA ARG A 112 -4.01 5.98 3.18
C ARG A 112 -4.66 5.15 2.08
N VAL A 113 -4.35 3.86 1.98
CA VAL A 113 -4.84 3.00 0.88
C VAL A 113 -5.89 1.97 1.30
N SER A 114 -6.16 1.85 2.60
CA SER A 114 -7.00 0.79 3.18
C SER A 114 -8.41 0.72 2.60
N GLU A 115 -9.00 1.84 2.21
CA GLU A 115 -10.33 1.89 1.57
C GLU A 115 -10.36 1.29 0.15
N PHE A 116 -9.19 1.17 -0.50
CA PHE A 116 -9.05 0.64 -1.85
C PHE A 116 -8.63 -0.83 -1.87
N VAL A 117 -8.55 -1.49 -0.69
CA VAL A 117 -8.19 -2.91 -0.59
C VAL A 117 -9.43 -3.78 -0.82
N GLU A 118 -9.58 -4.25 -2.06
CA GLU A 118 -10.74 -5.06 -2.48
C GLU A 118 -10.55 -6.57 -2.23
N ASP A 119 -9.30 -7.06 -2.12
CA ASP A 119 -9.02 -8.47 -1.88
C ASP A 119 -9.26 -8.83 -0.40
N ALA A 120 -10.36 -9.55 -0.16
CA ALA A 120 -10.76 -10.01 1.16
C ALA A 120 -9.70 -10.85 1.89
N THR A 121 -8.90 -11.63 1.14
CA THR A 121 -7.84 -12.47 1.72
C THR A 121 -6.68 -11.61 2.19
N ILE A 122 -6.25 -10.65 1.37
CA ILE A 122 -5.21 -9.69 1.74
C ILE A 122 -5.68 -8.82 2.92
N GLY A 123 -6.90 -8.28 2.85
CA GLY A 123 -7.51 -7.50 3.92
C GLY A 123 -7.55 -8.28 5.24
N SER A 124 -8.03 -9.53 5.20
CA SER A 124 -8.09 -10.40 6.39
C SER A 124 -6.72 -10.65 7.01
N ARG A 125 -5.67 -10.82 6.19
CA ARG A 125 -4.30 -11.01 6.68
C ARG A 125 -3.77 -9.76 7.37
N PHE A 126 -3.97 -8.58 6.77
CA PHE A 126 -3.57 -7.32 7.40
C PHE A 126 -4.31 -7.07 8.70
N VAL A 127 -5.63 -7.24 8.71
CA VAL A 127 -6.45 -7.08 9.93
C VAL A 127 -5.93 -7.98 11.05
N SER A 128 -5.68 -9.26 10.76
CA SER A 128 -5.15 -10.20 11.75
C SER A 128 -3.81 -9.72 12.31
N ILE A 129 -2.87 -9.32 11.45
CA ILE A 129 -1.53 -8.91 11.88
C ILE A 129 -1.57 -7.60 12.68
N LEU A 130 -2.33 -6.60 12.21
CA LEU A 130 -2.47 -5.31 12.87
C LEU A 130 -3.10 -5.46 14.26
N LEU A 131 -4.12 -6.30 14.40
CA LEU A 131 -4.74 -6.58 15.70
C LEU A 131 -3.78 -7.33 16.65
N THR A 132 -2.92 -8.22 16.14
CA THR A 132 -1.85 -8.84 16.95
C THR A 132 -0.83 -7.80 17.44
N PHE A 133 -0.48 -6.79 16.65
CA PHE A 133 0.38 -5.69 17.11
C PHE A 133 -0.26 -4.86 18.22
N LEU A 134 -1.58 -4.72 18.13
CA LEU A 134 -2.36 -3.99 19.11
C LEU A 134 -2.47 -4.76 20.44
N GLU A 135 -2.77 -6.07 20.39
CA GLU A 135 -2.81 -6.97 21.55
C GLU A 135 -1.45 -7.16 22.24
N SER A 136 -0.36 -7.21 21.48
CA SER A 136 1.00 -7.34 22.06
C SER A 136 1.51 -6.06 22.72
N GLY A 137 0.80 -4.93 22.61
CA GLY A 137 1.26 -3.63 23.12
C GLY A 137 2.51 -3.10 22.39
N ALA A 138 2.74 -3.58 21.16
CA ALA A 138 3.84 -3.14 20.30
C ALA A 138 3.60 -1.74 19.73
N VAL A 139 2.34 -1.32 19.64
CA VAL A 139 1.90 0.04 19.31
C VAL A 139 1.38 0.70 20.58
N ARG A 140 1.89 1.88 20.91
CA ARG A 140 1.64 2.54 22.21
C ARG A 140 1.23 4.00 22.12
N SER A 141 1.45 4.68 20.99
CA SER A 141 0.98 6.07 20.86
C SER A 141 -0.47 6.08 20.43
N ASP A 142 -1.26 6.97 21.02
CA ASP A 142 -2.69 7.08 20.74
C ASP A 142 -2.95 7.35 19.25
N GLU A 143 -2.10 8.15 18.61
CA GLU A 143 -2.20 8.44 17.17
C GLU A 143 -1.97 7.20 16.32
N ALA A 144 -1.00 6.34 16.69
CA ALA A 144 -0.71 5.11 15.96
C ALA A 144 -1.80 4.06 16.20
N ILE A 145 -2.35 4.00 17.42
CA ILE A 145 -3.51 3.15 17.74
C ILE A 145 -4.72 3.59 16.90
N GLN A 146 -5.00 4.89 16.85
CA GLN A 146 -6.11 5.43 16.07
C GLN A 146 -5.95 5.14 14.57
N SER A 147 -4.78 5.41 13.99
CA SER A 147 -4.50 5.12 12.58
C SER A 147 -4.61 3.61 12.28
N LEU A 148 -4.10 2.75 13.16
CA LEU A 148 -4.23 1.30 13.04
C LEU A 148 -5.68 0.84 13.10
N LEU A 149 -6.47 1.30 14.08
CA LEU A 149 -7.88 0.94 14.20
C LEU A 149 -8.70 1.46 13.02
N LEU A 150 -8.40 2.65 12.52
CA LEU A 150 -9.04 3.20 11.33
C LEU A 150 -8.72 2.34 10.09
N THR A 151 -7.45 1.97 9.90
CA THR A 151 -6.99 1.04 8.86
C THR A 151 -7.75 -0.29 8.94
N VAL A 152 -7.82 -0.89 10.14
CA VAL A 152 -8.55 -2.13 10.39
C VAL A 152 -10.03 -1.97 10.03
N SER A 153 -10.67 -0.89 10.47
CA SER A 153 -12.11 -0.66 10.21
C SER A 153 -12.43 -0.56 8.72
N ARG A 154 -11.58 0.09 7.92
CA ARG A 154 -11.73 0.21 6.47
C ARG A 154 -11.56 -1.14 5.77
N MET A 155 -10.54 -1.91 6.15
CA MET A 155 -10.31 -3.23 5.55
C MET A 155 -11.38 -4.26 5.96
N LEU A 156 -11.94 -4.15 7.17
CA LEU A 156 -13.02 -5.05 7.61
C LEU A 156 -14.26 -4.97 6.71
N ALA A 157 -14.49 -3.84 6.01
CA ALA A 157 -15.61 -3.69 5.09
C ALA A 157 -15.57 -4.69 3.92
N THR A 158 -14.39 -5.21 3.56
CA THR A 158 -14.20 -6.17 2.47
C THR A 158 -13.94 -7.60 2.95
N VAL A 159 -13.80 -7.82 4.26
CA VAL A 159 -13.47 -9.14 4.85
C VAL A 159 -14.72 -9.91 5.23
N ALA A 160 -14.84 -11.13 4.71
CA ALA A 160 -15.89 -12.07 5.12
C ALA A 160 -15.65 -12.57 6.56
N ASN A 161 -16.74 -12.81 7.30
CA ASN A 161 -16.73 -13.27 8.69
C ASN A 161 -15.94 -12.34 9.65
N SER A 162 -16.12 -11.02 9.49
CA SER A 162 -15.44 -9.99 10.29
C SER A 162 -15.60 -10.15 11.80
N GLU A 163 -16.67 -10.81 12.25
CA GLU A 163 -16.97 -11.08 13.65
C GLU A 163 -15.88 -11.88 14.37
N GLN A 164 -15.10 -12.68 13.63
CA GLN A 164 -13.97 -13.43 14.19
C GLN A 164 -12.89 -12.54 14.82
N PHE A 165 -12.83 -11.26 14.43
CA PHE A 165 -11.86 -10.30 14.93
C PHE A 165 -12.31 -9.56 16.19
N LEU A 166 -13.59 -9.68 16.60
CA LEU A 166 -14.10 -9.05 17.83
C LEU A 166 -13.33 -9.48 19.07
N LYS A 167 -12.79 -10.71 19.08
CA LYS A 167 -11.95 -11.24 20.16
C LYS A 167 -10.72 -10.37 20.45
N TYR A 168 -10.18 -9.64 19.47
CA TYR A 168 -9.01 -8.77 19.67
C TYR A 168 -9.36 -7.39 20.26
N LEU A 169 -10.64 -7.02 20.25
CA LEU A 169 -11.11 -5.71 20.72
C LEU A 169 -11.51 -5.70 22.19
N HIS A 170 -11.68 -6.86 22.83
CA HIS A 170 -12.15 -6.96 24.22
C HIS A 170 -11.31 -6.15 25.22
N GLN A 171 -10.00 -6.03 24.96
CA GLN A 171 -9.06 -5.27 25.80
C GLN A 171 -9.30 -3.75 25.81
N PHE A 172 -10.05 -3.19 24.84
CA PHE A 172 -10.34 -1.74 24.74
C PHE A 172 -11.63 -1.31 25.44
N PHE A 173 -12.47 -2.25 25.86
CA PHE A 173 -13.79 -1.98 26.45
C PHE A 173 -13.88 -2.34 27.93
N ASN A 174 -12.75 -2.62 28.59
CA ASN A 174 -12.65 -2.90 30.03
C ASN A 174 -12.04 -1.72 30.79
#